data_AF-D0NVU9-F1
#
_entry.id   AF-D0NVU9-F1
#
_cell.length_a   1.000
_cell.length_b   1.000
_cell.length_c   1.000
_cell.angle_alpha   90.00
_cell.angle_beta   90.00
_cell.angle_gamma   90.00
#
_symmetry.space_group_name_H-M   'P 1'
#
loop_
_entity.id
_entity.type
_entity.pdbx_description
1 polymer ?
#
loop_
_entity_poly.entity_id
_entity_poly.type
_entity_poly.pdbx_seq_one_letter_code
_entity_poly.pdbx_strand_id
1 'polypeptide(L)'
;MARSFPKQRGVHVDIGAQYWTPKSDLNDDFRQKLTQSGYLVPFAENEIAQDPYKGTVKTHLVSPNGKGFRAMVEHLLEGTETKMSTHLESFQVLDENRIQVTTSEGNDEIVNELVLTCPIPNVLSILSKSSSFHVAPEILRAFEGVTYSQRFAAAYVFDEKVVPAVQELGWTAKYVPRDESDVIRFVCWDHVKKKQGGTSPPALIVHTSVAFGATFMDDSRHNDEILALISKSLREVLPSLPAELDARLHRWRISQVAVPYHDSSSATGEDPSSALLLSANPRIIVAGDSFLGSAFDNCILSAKVAANLLQSNSAL
;
A
#
# COMPACT_ATOMS: atom_id res chain seq x y z
N MET A 1 4.76 4.52 -6.24
CA MET A 1 5.98 5.17 -6.78
C MET A 1 5.91 6.67 -6.57
N ALA A 2 6.91 7.27 -5.92
CA ALA A 2 6.88 8.65 -5.44
C ALA A 2 6.66 9.63 -6.60
N ARG A 3 5.45 10.18 -6.70
CA ARG A 3 5.14 11.23 -7.66
C ARG A 3 5.44 12.56 -6.96
N SER A 4 6.50 13.22 -7.41
CA SER A 4 7.02 14.45 -6.80
C SER A 4 6.00 15.59 -6.80
N PHE A 5 6.13 16.55 -5.89
CA PHE A 5 5.28 17.75 -5.94
C PHE A 5 5.50 18.54 -7.26
N PRO A 6 4.47 19.24 -7.80
CA PRO A 6 4.60 19.97 -9.06
C PRO A 6 5.74 20.99 -9.08
N LYS A 7 5.86 21.78 -8.01
CA LYS A 7 6.86 22.84 -7.80
C LYS A 7 8.04 22.34 -6.97
N GLN A 8 7.80 21.46 -5.98
CA GLN A 8 8.83 20.96 -5.05
C GLN A 8 9.30 19.53 -5.38
N ARG A 9 9.93 19.34 -6.55
CA ARG A 9 10.17 18.00 -7.09
C ARG A 9 11.11 17.11 -6.27
N GLY A 10 12.01 17.70 -5.47
CA GLY A 10 12.94 16.99 -4.60
C GLY A 10 12.32 16.48 -3.29
N VAL A 11 11.10 16.91 -2.97
CA VAL A 11 10.42 16.51 -1.74
C VAL A 11 9.68 15.19 -1.95
N HIS A 12 9.94 14.23 -1.07
CA HIS A 12 9.33 12.92 -1.07
C HIS A 12 8.51 12.71 0.20
N VAL A 13 7.28 12.23 0.03
CA VAL A 13 6.34 11.97 1.14
C VAL A 13 5.76 10.58 0.97
N ASP A 14 5.59 9.84 2.07
CA ASP A 14 4.86 8.58 2.03
C ASP A 14 3.36 8.89 1.84
N ILE A 15 2.83 8.70 0.63
CA ILE A 15 1.42 8.98 0.30
C ILE A 15 0.51 7.76 0.57
N GLY A 16 1.09 6.57 0.68
CA GLY A 16 0.43 5.30 0.97
C GLY A 16 0.59 4.90 2.44
N ALA A 17 1.18 3.73 2.71
CA ALA A 17 1.45 3.26 4.07
C ALA A 17 2.31 4.27 4.87
N GLN A 18 1.91 4.51 6.12
CA GLN A 18 2.50 5.55 6.96
C GLN A 18 3.50 5.01 7.98
N TYR A 19 3.24 3.82 8.49
CA TYR A 19 4.07 3.07 9.42
C TYR A 19 3.68 1.59 9.33
N TRP A 20 4.52 0.73 9.88
CA TRP A 20 4.27 -0.71 10.01
C TRP A 20 4.08 -1.03 11.50
N THR A 21 2.88 -1.46 11.85
CA THR A 21 2.58 -2.02 13.18
C THR A 21 2.82 -3.53 13.18
N PRO A 22 3.77 -4.05 13.96
CA PRO A 22 3.93 -5.49 14.16
C PRO A 22 2.71 -6.06 14.90
N LYS A 23 2.06 -7.08 14.34
CA LYS A 23 0.91 -7.75 14.98
C LYS A 23 1.24 -9.12 15.58
N SER A 24 2.30 -9.74 15.09
CA SER A 24 2.79 -11.05 15.55
C SER A 24 4.27 -11.17 15.25
N ASP A 25 4.94 -12.15 15.85
CA ASP A 25 6.39 -12.38 15.71
C ASP A 25 6.76 -13.14 14.42
N LEU A 26 5.76 -13.53 13.60
CA LEU A 26 5.95 -14.34 12.38
C LEU A 26 6.86 -13.69 11.32
N ASN A 27 7.06 -12.37 11.39
CA ASN A 27 7.91 -11.60 10.47
C ASN A 27 9.04 -10.86 11.19
N ASP A 28 9.41 -11.28 12.40
CA ASP A 28 10.51 -10.65 13.14
C ASP A 28 11.83 -10.76 12.39
N ASP A 29 12.05 -11.85 11.66
CA ASP A 29 13.22 -12.04 10.82
C ASP A 29 13.38 -10.91 9.78
N PHE A 30 12.28 -10.52 9.12
CA PHE A 30 12.26 -9.39 8.19
C PHE A 30 12.44 -8.05 8.89
N ARG A 31 11.71 -7.82 9.99
CA ARG A 31 11.81 -6.57 10.75
C ARG A 31 13.22 -6.34 11.29
N GLN A 32 13.84 -7.36 11.87
CA GLN A 32 15.19 -7.29 12.41
C GLN A 32 16.21 -6.99 11.30
N LYS A 33 16.16 -7.71 10.17
CA LYS A 33 17.06 -7.45 9.02
C LYS A 33 16.94 -6.03 8.51
N LEU A 34 15.72 -5.54 8.31
CA LEU A 34 15.46 -4.18 7.81
C LEU A 34 15.85 -3.11 8.82
N THR A 35 15.67 -3.36 10.12
CA THR A 35 16.09 -2.46 11.20
C THR A 35 17.61 -2.40 11.29
N GLN A 36 18.30 -3.54 11.28
CA GLN A 36 19.76 -3.64 11.30
C GLN A 36 20.39 -2.95 10.08
N SER A 37 19.72 -3.02 8.93
CA SER A 37 20.14 -2.37 7.69
C SER A 37 19.75 -0.88 7.61
N GLY A 38 19.13 -0.32 8.66
CA GLY A 38 18.75 1.09 8.74
C GLY A 38 17.54 1.50 7.89
N TYR A 39 16.82 0.55 7.30
CA TYR A 39 15.61 0.81 6.51
C TYR A 39 14.34 0.95 7.35
N LEU A 40 14.38 0.53 8.61
CA LEU A 40 13.31 0.73 9.58
C LEU A 40 13.87 1.24 10.89
N VAL A 41 13.12 2.15 11.53
CA VAL A 41 13.41 2.64 12.88
C VAL A 41 12.12 2.64 13.73
N PRO A 42 12.25 2.53 15.06
CA PRO A 42 11.14 2.69 15.98
C PRO A 42 10.41 4.03 15.82
N PHE A 43 9.08 3.97 15.82
CA PHE A 43 8.16 5.10 15.90
C PHE A 43 7.24 4.85 17.10
N ALA A 44 7.43 5.63 18.16
CA ALA A 44 6.80 5.33 19.44
C ALA A 44 5.30 5.66 19.38
N GLU A 45 4.46 4.87 20.08
CA GLU A 45 3.00 5.07 20.07
C GLU A 45 2.58 6.47 20.56
N ASN A 46 3.36 7.07 21.46
CA ASN A 46 3.09 8.42 21.98
C ASN A 46 3.41 9.54 20.96
N GLU A 47 4.13 9.24 19.88
CA GLU A 47 4.31 10.18 18.75
C GLU A 47 3.04 10.27 17.87
N ILE A 48 2.07 9.36 18.06
CA ILE A 48 0.78 9.33 17.36
C ILE A 48 -0.34 9.71 18.33
N ALA A 49 -0.87 10.93 18.18
CA ALA A 49 -2.06 11.34 18.92
C ALA A 49 -3.29 10.52 18.48
N GLN A 50 -4.09 10.09 19.45
CA GLN A 50 -5.28 9.24 19.23
C GLN A 50 -4.99 7.92 18.51
N ASP A 51 -3.80 7.34 18.73
CA ASP A 51 -3.43 6.05 18.16
C ASP A 51 -4.44 4.95 18.53
N PRO A 52 -5.13 4.32 17.55
CA PRO A 52 -6.06 3.22 17.81
C PRO A 52 -5.36 1.96 18.35
N TYR A 53 -4.03 1.87 18.25
CA TYR A 53 -3.25 0.74 18.74
C TYR A 53 -2.60 1.00 20.11
N LYS A 54 -2.86 2.17 20.72
CA LYS A 54 -2.26 2.56 22.00
C LYS A 54 -2.51 1.49 23.06
N GLY A 55 -1.44 1.06 23.73
CA GLY A 55 -1.48 0.01 24.75
C GLY A 55 -1.62 -1.42 24.22
N THR A 56 -1.83 -1.62 22.92
CA THR A 56 -1.84 -2.95 22.27
C THR A 56 -0.46 -3.29 21.69
N VAL A 57 0.24 -2.28 21.17
CA VAL A 57 1.59 -2.42 20.60
C VAL A 57 2.50 -1.39 21.22
N LYS A 58 3.74 -1.78 21.54
CA LYS A 58 4.70 -0.87 22.18
C LYS A 58 5.32 0.12 21.20
N THR A 59 5.43 -0.25 19.93
CA THR A 59 6.23 0.48 18.94
C THR A 59 5.75 0.15 17.53
N HIS A 60 5.62 1.17 16.71
CA HIS A 60 5.48 1.06 15.26
C HIS A 60 6.84 1.17 14.59
N LEU A 61 6.94 0.86 13.31
CA LEU A 61 8.15 0.99 12.51
C LEU A 61 7.92 1.95 11.34
N VAL A 62 8.88 2.81 11.07
CA VAL A 62 8.86 3.74 9.93
C VAL A 62 10.17 3.66 9.18
N SER A 63 10.16 3.97 7.89
CA SER A 63 11.40 4.13 7.13
C SER A 63 11.98 5.52 7.37
N PRO A 64 13.22 5.64 7.89
CA PRO A 64 13.84 6.93 8.09
C PRO A 64 14.44 7.51 6.80
N ASN A 65 14.36 6.79 5.67
CA ASN A 65 14.93 7.25 4.41
C ASN A 65 14.10 8.41 3.82
N GLY A 66 14.74 9.31 3.07
CA GLY A 66 14.05 10.45 2.45
C GLY A 66 12.97 9.99 1.47
N LYS A 67 13.21 8.87 0.78
CA LYS A 67 12.22 8.18 -0.07
C LYS A 67 11.15 7.41 0.72
N GLY A 68 11.26 7.33 2.05
CA GLY A 68 10.35 6.62 2.93
C GLY A 68 10.29 5.11 2.66
N PHE A 69 9.09 4.52 2.73
CA PHE A 69 8.91 3.06 2.53
C PHE A 69 9.33 2.59 1.14
N ARG A 70 9.40 3.48 0.16
CA ARG A 70 9.92 3.16 -1.17
C ARG A 70 11.36 2.64 -1.11
N ALA A 71 12.24 3.24 -0.28
CA ALA A 71 13.63 2.80 -0.18
C ALA A 71 13.74 1.37 0.36
N MET A 72 12.87 1.00 1.30
CA MET A 72 12.78 -0.35 1.83
C MET A 72 12.38 -1.36 0.74
N VAL A 73 11.38 -1.01 -0.10
CA VAL A 73 10.97 -1.86 -1.22
C VAL A 73 12.07 -1.96 -2.29
N GLU A 74 12.75 -0.84 -2.61
CA GLU A 74 13.88 -0.83 -3.55
C GLU A 74 15.02 -1.75 -3.06
N HIS A 75 15.30 -1.78 -1.75
CA HIS A 75 16.28 -2.68 -1.17
C HIS A 75 15.86 -4.16 -1.23
N LEU A 76 14.59 -4.48 -0.98
CA LEU A 76 14.09 -5.86 -1.10
C LEU A 76 14.11 -6.37 -2.55
N LEU A 77 14.09 -5.48 -3.53
CA LEU A 77 14.21 -5.80 -4.96
C LEU A 77 15.67 -5.76 -5.46
N GLU A 78 16.63 -5.42 -4.61
CA GLU A 78 18.02 -5.32 -5.02
C GLU A 78 18.54 -6.68 -5.54
N GLY A 79 19.12 -6.67 -6.73
CA GLY A 79 19.60 -7.89 -7.40
C GLY A 79 18.54 -8.66 -8.20
N THR A 80 17.28 -8.19 -8.27
CA THR A 80 16.25 -8.78 -9.14
C THR A 80 16.10 -7.96 -10.43
N GLU A 81 15.90 -8.65 -11.57
CA GLU A 81 15.54 -7.96 -12.81
C GLU A 81 14.14 -7.36 -12.65
N THR A 82 14.03 -6.04 -12.75
CA THR A 82 12.76 -5.33 -12.60
C THR A 82 12.48 -4.47 -13.82
N LYS A 83 11.35 -4.73 -14.49
CA LYS A 83 10.87 -3.96 -15.64
C LYS A 83 9.83 -2.93 -15.17
N MET A 84 10.19 -1.65 -15.24
CA MET A 84 9.31 -0.53 -14.88
C MET A 84 8.52 -0.03 -16.09
N SER A 85 7.38 0.61 -15.86
CA SER A 85 6.49 1.10 -16.92
C SER A 85 5.97 -0.01 -17.85
N THR A 86 6.00 -1.26 -17.38
CA THR A 86 5.49 -2.43 -18.10
C THR A 86 4.21 -2.90 -17.42
N HIS A 87 3.14 -3.06 -18.19
CA HIS A 87 1.87 -3.57 -17.70
C HIS A 87 1.57 -4.91 -18.34
N LEU A 88 1.43 -5.96 -17.52
CA LEU A 88 0.93 -7.26 -17.96
C LEU A 88 -0.55 -7.12 -18.31
N GLU A 89 -0.91 -7.41 -19.56
CA GLU A 89 -2.29 -7.34 -20.03
C GLU A 89 -2.98 -8.71 -20.01
N SER A 90 -2.28 -9.75 -20.43
CA SER A 90 -2.80 -11.11 -20.50
C SER A 90 -1.67 -12.13 -20.52
N PHE A 91 -2.03 -13.41 -20.46
CA PHE A 91 -1.12 -14.51 -20.72
C PHE A 91 -1.80 -15.67 -21.44
N GLN A 92 -1.00 -16.52 -22.08
CA GLN A 92 -1.43 -17.79 -22.66
C GLN A 92 -0.57 -18.92 -22.09
N VAL A 93 -1.22 -19.97 -21.58
CA VAL A 93 -0.51 -21.21 -21.24
C VAL A 93 -0.21 -21.96 -22.52
N LEU A 94 1.07 -22.15 -22.83
CA LEU A 94 1.51 -22.86 -24.03
C LEU A 94 1.62 -24.36 -23.77
N ASP A 95 2.19 -24.73 -22.63
CA ASP A 95 2.33 -26.10 -22.12
C ASP A 95 2.66 -26.07 -20.62
N GLU A 96 2.90 -27.26 -20.04
CA GLU A 96 3.17 -27.49 -18.62
C GLU A 96 4.33 -26.67 -18.03
N ASN A 97 5.23 -26.12 -18.85
CA ASN A 97 6.42 -25.39 -18.39
C ASN A 97 6.56 -24.00 -19.01
N ARG A 98 5.60 -23.55 -19.83
CA ARG A 98 5.72 -22.30 -20.58
C ARG A 98 4.42 -21.51 -20.59
N ILE A 99 4.54 -20.26 -20.17
CA ILE A 99 3.50 -19.24 -20.21
C ILE A 99 4.02 -18.10 -21.09
N GLN A 100 3.28 -17.75 -22.13
CA GLN A 100 3.52 -16.51 -22.87
C GLN A 100 2.78 -15.37 -22.17
N VAL A 101 3.52 -14.39 -21.68
CA VAL A 101 2.95 -13.16 -21.11
C VAL A 101 2.96 -12.06 -22.16
N THR A 102 1.85 -11.33 -22.27
CA THR A 102 1.69 -10.23 -23.22
C THR A 102 1.46 -8.93 -22.46
N THR A 103 2.30 -7.95 -22.76
CA THR A 103 2.20 -6.60 -22.18
C THR A 103 1.17 -5.74 -22.93
N SER A 104 0.70 -4.66 -22.31
CA SER A 104 -0.22 -3.70 -22.96
C SER A 104 0.35 -2.99 -24.18
N GLU A 105 1.67 -3.06 -24.38
CA GLU A 105 2.34 -2.53 -25.57
C GLU A 105 2.44 -3.59 -26.70
N GLY A 106 1.93 -4.80 -26.47
CA GLY A 106 1.98 -5.91 -27.41
C GLY A 106 3.30 -6.69 -27.40
N ASN A 107 4.21 -6.42 -26.44
CA ASN A 107 5.43 -7.22 -26.29
C ASN A 107 5.13 -8.54 -25.61
N ASP A 108 5.70 -9.62 -26.16
CA ASP A 108 5.57 -10.99 -25.66
C ASP A 108 6.87 -11.48 -25.00
N GLU A 109 6.72 -12.27 -23.94
CA GLU A 109 7.82 -12.93 -23.24
C GLU A 109 7.39 -14.33 -22.78
N ILE A 110 8.30 -15.30 -22.79
CA ILE A 110 8.04 -16.65 -22.27
C ILE A 110 8.62 -16.77 -20.87
N VAL A 111 7.77 -17.14 -19.91
CA VAL A 111 8.16 -17.45 -18.53
C VAL A 111 7.75 -18.87 -18.18
N ASN A 112 8.37 -19.47 -17.17
CA ASN A 112 8.02 -20.82 -16.72
C ASN A 112 6.89 -20.83 -15.69
N GLU A 113 6.79 -19.75 -14.92
CA GLU A 113 5.90 -19.63 -13.77
C GLU A 113 5.43 -18.18 -13.67
N LEU A 114 4.24 -17.97 -13.10
CA LEU A 114 3.64 -16.65 -12.98
C LEU A 114 3.10 -16.42 -11.58
N VAL A 115 3.54 -15.35 -10.92
CA VAL A 115 2.98 -14.88 -9.65
C VAL A 115 2.34 -13.52 -9.86
N LEU A 116 1.03 -13.44 -9.65
CA LEU A 116 0.25 -12.21 -9.74
C LEU A 116 0.08 -11.63 -8.33
N THR A 117 0.71 -10.47 -8.08
CA THR A 117 0.67 -9.78 -6.78
C THR A 117 -0.10 -8.46 -6.81
N CYS A 118 -0.77 -8.16 -7.93
CA CYS A 118 -1.61 -6.97 -8.05
C CYS A 118 -2.96 -7.18 -7.34
N PRO A 119 -3.69 -6.11 -7.00
CA PRO A 119 -5.01 -6.23 -6.40
C PRO A 119 -5.97 -7.08 -7.25
N ILE A 120 -6.87 -7.83 -6.61
CA ILE A 120 -7.77 -8.77 -7.28
C ILE A 120 -8.55 -8.19 -8.47
N PRO A 121 -9.08 -6.95 -8.45
CA PRO A 121 -9.69 -6.34 -9.65
C PRO A 121 -8.74 -6.31 -10.86
N ASN A 122 -7.45 -6.09 -10.64
CA ASN A 122 -6.43 -6.13 -11.69
C ASN A 122 -6.12 -7.58 -12.12
N VAL A 123 -6.11 -8.53 -11.19
CA VAL A 123 -5.97 -9.96 -11.49
C VAL A 123 -7.12 -10.44 -12.37
N LEU A 124 -8.37 -10.12 -12.03
CA LEU A 124 -9.56 -10.43 -12.83
C LEU A 124 -9.48 -9.85 -14.25
N SER A 125 -8.97 -8.62 -14.39
CA SER A 125 -8.75 -8.01 -15.70
C SER A 125 -7.73 -8.77 -16.55
N ILE A 126 -6.68 -9.33 -15.94
CA ILE A 126 -5.67 -10.15 -16.64
C ILE A 126 -6.30 -11.49 -17.03
N LEU A 127 -6.92 -12.17 -16.05
CA LEU A 127 -7.52 -13.50 -16.23
C LEU A 127 -8.60 -13.52 -17.32
N SER A 128 -9.43 -12.47 -17.40
CA SER A 128 -10.49 -12.38 -18.43
C SER A 128 -9.96 -12.23 -19.86
N LYS A 129 -8.70 -11.79 -20.02
CA LYS A 129 -8.02 -11.67 -21.32
C LYS A 129 -7.05 -12.82 -21.59
N SER A 130 -6.76 -13.65 -20.58
CA SER A 130 -5.87 -14.80 -20.71
C SER A 130 -6.56 -15.99 -21.37
N SER A 131 -5.78 -16.86 -22.00
CA SER A 131 -6.29 -18.00 -22.77
C SER A 131 -5.52 -19.30 -22.52
N SER A 132 -6.06 -20.41 -23.02
CA SER A 132 -5.52 -21.77 -22.81
C SER A 132 -5.37 -22.15 -21.32
N PHE A 133 -6.15 -21.50 -20.46
CA PHE A 133 -6.09 -21.63 -19.01
C PHE A 133 -7.53 -21.53 -18.46
N HIS A 134 -7.86 -22.37 -17.47
CA HIS A 134 -9.19 -22.39 -16.86
C HIS A 134 -9.09 -22.14 -15.35
N VAL A 135 -9.78 -21.10 -14.88
CA VAL A 135 -10.00 -20.86 -13.45
C VAL A 135 -11.38 -21.37 -13.10
N ALA A 136 -11.47 -22.14 -12.01
CA ALA A 136 -12.74 -22.66 -11.55
C ALA A 136 -13.75 -21.52 -11.29
N PRO A 137 -15.02 -21.62 -11.75
CA PRO A 137 -16.00 -20.54 -11.62
C PRO A 137 -16.26 -20.06 -10.19
N GLU A 138 -16.09 -20.94 -9.20
CA GLU A 138 -16.17 -20.62 -7.77
C GLU A 138 -15.03 -19.70 -7.32
N ILE A 139 -13.80 -19.91 -7.82
CA ILE A 139 -12.66 -19.04 -7.53
C ILE A 139 -12.89 -17.65 -8.15
N LEU A 140 -13.39 -17.59 -9.39
CA LEU A 140 -13.72 -16.31 -10.03
C LEU A 140 -14.79 -15.54 -9.24
N ARG A 141 -15.86 -16.21 -8.81
CA ARG A 141 -16.90 -15.61 -7.95
C ARG A 141 -16.34 -15.15 -6.61
N ALA A 142 -15.45 -15.92 -6.00
CA ALA A 142 -14.77 -15.52 -4.75
C ALA A 142 -13.85 -14.30 -4.97
N PHE A 143 -13.15 -14.21 -6.10
CA PHE A 143 -12.37 -13.03 -6.48
C PHE A 143 -13.26 -11.80 -6.73
N GLU A 144 -14.40 -11.94 -7.38
CA GLU A 144 -15.36 -10.85 -7.59
C GLU A 144 -15.92 -10.30 -6.26
N GLY A 145 -15.98 -11.13 -5.22
CA GLY A 145 -16.37 -10.71 -3.87
C GLY A 145 -15.30 -9.89 -3.12
N VAL A 146 -14.06 -9.88 -3.59
CA VAL A 146 -12.98 -9.10 -2.97
C VAL A 146 -13.16 -7.63 -3.27
N THR A 147 -13.27 -6.80 -2.24
CA THR A 147 -13.49 -5.36 -2.38
C THR A 147 -12.45 -4.55 -1.64
N TYR A 148 -12.24 -3.32 -2.11
CA TYR A 148 -11.29 -2.38 -1.54
C TYR A 148 -11.99 -1.07 -1.21
N SER A 149 -11.61 -0.49 -0.08
CA SER A 149 -11.94 0.88 0.27
C SER A 149 -11.24 1.87 -0.67
N GLN A 150 -11.81 3.07 -0.73
CA GLN A 150 -11.32 4.20 -1.51
C GLN A 150 -10.94 5.34 -0.58
N ARG A 151 -9.80 5.98 -0.86
CA ARG A 151 -9.32 7.12 -0.06
C ARG A 151 -8.60 8.14 -0.93
N PHE A 152 -8.62 9.39 -0.49
CA PHE A 152 -7.71 10.40 -0.99
C PHE A 152 -6.54 10.56 -0.03
N ALA A 153 -5.38 10.85 -0.59
CA ALA A 153 -4.22 11.29 0.14
C ALA A 153 -3.79 12.67 -0.38
N ALA A 154 -3.77 13.66 0.49
CA ALA A 154 -3.32 15.01 0.17
C ALA A 154 -2.01 15.29 0.90
N ALA A 155 -0.98 15.68 0.15
CA ALA A 155 0.32 16.04 0.69
C ALA A 155 0.53 17.54 0.51
N TYR A 156 1.17 18.18 1.48
CA TYR A 156 1.43 19.63 1.52
C TYR A 156 2.89 19.86 1.90
N VAL A 157 3.52 20.88 1.28
CA VAL A 157 4.85 21.37 1.63
C VAL A 157 4.72 22.79 2.16
N PHE A 158 5.42 23.10 3.25
CA PHE A 158 5.41 24.40 3.89
C PHE A 158 6.81 25.00 3.97
N ASP A 159 6.85 26.29 4.30
CA ASP A 159 8.06 27.02 4.65
C ASP A 159 8.59 26.58 6.03
N GLU A 160 9.90 26.66 6.25
CA GLU A 160 10.56 26.28 7.51
C GLU A 160 10.03 27.05 8.74
N LYS A 161 9.42 28.23 8.54
CA LYS A 161 8.75 28.98 9.61
C LYS A 161 7.63 28.21 10.32
N VAL A 162 7.11 27.13 9.73
CA VAL A 162 6.10 26.29 10.40
C VAL A 162 6.69 25.36 11.46
N VAL A 163 7.99 25.05 11.41
CA VAL A 163 8.64 24.03 12.26
C VAL A 163 8.41 24.26 13.76
N PRO A 164 8.56 25.48 14.32
CA PRO A 164 8.27 25.70 15.74
C PRO A 164 6.82 25.36 16.12
N ALA A 165 5.86 25.78 15.29
CA ALA A 165 4.45 25.46 15.52
C ALA A 165 4.16 23.96 15.43
N VAL A 166 4.85 23.23 14.53
CA VAL A 166 4.76 21.76 14.46
C VAL A 166 5.27 21.11 15.74
N GLN A 167 6.38 21.60 16.29
CA GLN A 167 6.94 21.07 17.53
C GLN A 167 6.01 21.31 18.74
N GLU A 168 5.35 22.45 18.79
CA GLU A 168 4.38 22.81 19.84
C GLU A 168 3.14 21.91 19.86
N LEU A 169 2.80 21.24 18.75
CA LEU A 169 1.69 20.29 18.71
C LEU A 169 1.90 19.10 19.66
N GLY A 170 3.16 18.73 19.93
CA GLY A 170 3.49 17.61 20.81
C GLY A 170 3.24 16.22 20.21
N TRP A 171 2.93 16.13 18.92
CA TRP A 171 2.74 14.87 18.20
C TRP A 171 3.28 14.96 16.76
N THR A 172 3.71 13.81 16.24
CA THR A 172 4.21 13.67 14.86
C THR A 172 3.09 13.28 13.89
N ALA A 173 2.17 12.44 14.35
CA ALA A 173 0.99 12.04 13.62
C ALA A 173 -0.26 12.11 14.52
N LYS A 174 -1.43 12.17 13.90
CA LYS A 174 -2.71 12.17 14.61
C LYS A 174 -3.76 11.41 13.81
N TYR A 175 -4.43 10.49 14.47
CA TYR A 175 -5.72 10.01 13.99
C TYR A 175 -6.80 11.03 14.36
N VAL A 176 -7.52 11.50 13.35
CA VAL A 176 -8.59 12.47 13.54
C VAL A 176 -9.88 11.69 13.83
N PRO A 177 -10.49 11.89 15.01
CA PRO A 177 -11.74 11.24 15.35
C PRO A 177 -12.91 11.92 14.62
N ARG A 178 -14.04 11.21 14.52
CA ARG A 178 -15.15 11.62 13.67
C ARG A 178 -15.83 12.93 14.11
N ASP A 179 -15.85 13.16 15.42
CA ASP A 179 -16.35 14.38 16.04
C ASP A 179 -15.48 15.62 15.74
N GLU A 180 -14.23 15.43 15.33
CA GLU A 180 -13.35 16.52 14.88
C GLU A 180 -13.42 16.72 13.36
N SER A 181 -13.50 15.65 12.56
CA SER A 181 -13.72 15.74 11.11
C SER A 181 -14.30 14.46 10.53
N ASP A 182 -15.35 14.58 9.71
CA ASP A 182 -15.86 13.49 8.88
C ASP A 182 -15.04 13.26 7.60
N VAL A 183 -14.19 14.23 7.22
CA VAL A 183 -13.40 14.22 5.99
C VAL A 183 -12.02 13.64 6.24
N ILE A 184 -11.35 14.06 7.30
CA ILE A 184 -9.95 13.70 7.59
C ILE A 184 -9.94 12.53 8.56
N ARG A 185 -9.15 11.49 8.23
CA ARG A 185 -8.97 10.33 9.11
C ARG A 185 -7.62 10.34 9.81
N PHE A 186 -6.58 10.82 9.13
CA PHE A 186 -5.21 10.76 9.62
C PHE A 186 -4.39 11.91 9.05
N VAL A 187 -3.53 12.48 9.89
CA VAL A 187 -2.53 13.49 9.50
C VAL A 187 -1.17 13.09 10.04
N CYS A 188 -0.09 13.39 9.30
CA CYS A 188 1.27 13.13 9.75
C CYS A 188 2.27 14.13 9.18
N TRP A 189 3.12 14.67 10.04
CA TRP A 189 4.29 15.45 9.65
C TRP A 189 5.41 14.50 9.21
N ASP A 190 5.39 14.17 7.92
CA ASP A 190 6.22 13.12 7.32
C ASP A 190 7.73 13.36 7.52
N HIS A 191 8.16 14.62 7.46
CA HIS A 191 9.54 15.02 7.70
C HIS A 191 10.01 14.74 9.14
N VAL A 192 9.13 14.94 10.14
CA VAL A 192 9.40 14.59 11.54
C VAL A 192 9.41 13.07 11.72
N LYS A 193 8.40 12.39 11.14
CA LYS A 193 8.26 10.92 11.18
C LYS A 193 9.51 10.20 10.68
N LYS A 194 10.11 10.67 9.58
CA LYS A 194 11.31 10.06 8.99
C LYS A 194 12.59 10.28 9.82
N LYS A 195 12.57 11.15 10.84
CA LYS A 195 13.72 11.40 11.73
C LYS A 195 15.01 11.76 10.98
N GLN A 196 14.89 12.30 9.76
CA GLN A 196 16.01 12.84 8.99
C GLN A 196 16.29 14.24 9.51
N GLY A 197 17.28 14.38 10.40
CA GLY A 197 17.58 15.67 11.03
C GLY A 197 17.64 16.82 10.02
N GLY A 198 16.80 17.84 10.24
CA GLY A 198 16.90 19.22 9.73
C GLY A 198 16.93 19.49 8.22
N THR A 199 17.08 18.49 7.33
CA THR A 199 17.39 18.75 5.91
C THR A 199 16.18 18.64 4.97
N SER A 200 15.03 18.16 5.44
CA SER A 200 13.83 18.01 4.62
C SER A 200 12.85 19.16 4.85
N PRO A 201 12.30 19.78 3.78
CA PRO A 201 11.24 20.77 3.91
C PRO A 201 10.06 20.22 4.74
N PRO A 202 9.41 21.05 5.57
CA PRO A 202 8.24 20.62 6.33
C PRO A 202 7.14 20.11 5.41
N ALA A 203 6.84 18.83 5.54
CA ALA A 203 5.82 18.16 4.76
C ALA A 203 4.78 17.51 5.67
N LEU A 204 3.50 17.68 5.28
CA LEU A 204 2.33 17.10 5.95
C LEU A 204 1.62 16.17 4.96
N ILE A 205 1.29 14.96 5.40
CA ILE A 205 0.39 14.05 4.68
C ILE A 205 -0.94 13.96 5.41
N VAL A 206 -2.01 13.94 4.63
CA VAL A 206 -3.39 13.83 5.09
C VAL A 206 -4.04 12.66 4.34
N HIS A 207 -4.68 11.75 5.08
CA HIS A 207 -5.56 10.74 4.50
C HIS A 207 -7.00 11.02 4.88
N THR A 208 -7.88 10.92 3.89
CA THR A 208 -9.31 11.12 4.12
C THR A 208 -9.96 9.88 4.73
N SER A 209 -11.18 10.06 5.26
CA SER A 209 -12.08 8.97 5.61
C SER A 209 -12.46 8.13 4.38
N VAL A 210 -12.89 6.89 4.63
CA VAL A 210 -13.42 6.01 3.57
C VAL A 210 -14.70 6.59 2.99
N ALA A 211 -15.57 7.17 3.83
CA ALA A 211 -16.82 7.77 3.39
C ALA A 211 -16.57 8.90 2.37
N PHE A 212 -15.66 9.83 2.69
CA PHE A 212 -15.27 10.89 1.75
C PHE A 212 -14.69 10.31 0.46
N GLY A 213 -13.81 9.31 0.58
CA GLY A 213 -13.24 8.60 -0.55
C GLY A 213 -14.32 8.04 -1.48
N ALA A 214 -15.24 7.25 -0.95
CA ALA A 214 -16.33 6.64 -1.70
C ALA A 214 -17.26 7.68 -2.36
N THR A 215 -17.52 8.81 -1.70
CA THR A 215 -18.37 9.88 -2.27
C THR A 215 -17.73 10.58 -3.45
N PHE A 216 -16.41 10.85 -3.40
CA PHE A 216 -15.74 11.71 -4.39
C PHE A 216 -14.80 10.99 -5.35
N MET A 217 -14.57 9.67 -5.20
CA MET A 217 -13.55 8.96 -6.00
C MET A 217 -13.79 9.06 -7.50
N ASP A 218 -15.05 8.94 -7.93
CA ASP A 218 -15.49 9.01 -9.32
C ASP A 218 -15.94 10.41 -9.77
N ASP A 219 -15.75 11.40 -8.90
CA ASP A 219 -16.03 12.78 -9.24
C ASP A 219 -15.11 13.27 -10.37
N SER A 220 -15.71 13.83 -11.41
CA SER A 220 -15.04 14.32 -12.61
C SER A 220 -14.47 15.73 -12.45
N ARG A 221 -14.75 16.42 -11.33
CA ARG A 221 -14.14 17.72 -11.00
C ARG A 221 -12.63 17.64 -10.96
N HIS A 222 -12.00 18.80 -11.22
CA HIS A 222 -10.55 18.89 -11.21
C HIS A 222 -9.98 18.55 -9.82
N ASN A 223 -8.78 17.95 -9.79
CA ASN A 223 -8.18 17.53 -8.53
C ASN A 223 -7.96 18.71 -7.55
N ASP A 224 -7.73 19.93 -8.05
CA ASP A 224 -7.59 21.11 -7.20
C ASP A 224 -8.88 21.47 -6.46
N GLU A 225 -10.06 21.20 -7.03
CA GLU A 225 -11.34 21.42 -6.37
C GLU A 225 -11.55 20.42 -5.23
N ILE A 226 -11.23 19.15 -5.47
CA ILE A 226 -11.29 18.11 -4.42
C ILE A 226 -10.25 18.40 -3.32
N LEU A 227 -9.05 18.82 -3.72
CA LEU A 227 -8.01 19.23 -2.79
C LEU A 227 -8.47 20.41 -1.92
N ALA A 228 -9.15 21.41 -2.50
CA ALA A 228 -9.68 22.55 -1.75
C ALA A 228 -10.71 22.12 -0.68
N LEU A 229 -11.55 21.12 -0.96
CA LEU A 229 -12.47 20.54 0.04
C LEU A 229 -11.70 19.90 1.21
N ILE A 230 -10.65 19.14 0.90
CA ILE A 230 -9.79 18.51 1.92
C ILE A 230 -9.04 19.58 2.72
N SER A 231 -8.47 20.59 2.05
CA SER A 231 -7.74 21.70 2.67
C SER A 231 -8.65 22.51 3.61
N LYS A 232 -9.92 22.70 3.25
CA LYS A 232 -10.89 23.37 4.12
C LYS A 232 -11.06 22.60 5.44
N SER A 233 -11.32 21.30 5.37
CA SER A 233 -11.45 20.49 6.59
C SER A 233 -10.14 20.36 7.35
N LEU A 234 -8.99 20.39 6.66
CA LEU A 234 -7.68 20.39 7.31
C LEU A 234 -7.47 21.63 8.17
N ARG A 235 -7.95 22.80 7.74
CA ARG A 235 -7.88 24.03 8.53
C ARG A 235 -8.84 24.04 9.72
N GLU A 236 -9.87 23.19 9.73
CA GLU A 236 -10.71 22.97 10.91
C GLU A 236 -9.95 22.13 11.96
N VAL A 237 -9.21 21.10 11.50
CA VAL A 237 -8.36 20.23 12.34
C VAL A 237 -7.07 20.95 12.82
N LEU A 238 -6.46 21.77 11.97
CA LEU A 238 -5.24 22.54 12.23
C LEU A 238 -5.43 24.03 11.84
N PRO A 239 -6.10 24.84 12.70
CA PRO A 239 -6.43 26.23 12.37
C PRO A 239 -5.24 27.18 12.20
N SER A 240 -4.10 26.87 12.82
CA SER A 240 -2.87 27.66 12.76
C SER A 240 -1.98 27.33 11.55
N LEU A 241 -2.43 26.44 10.65
CA LEU A 241 -1.64 26.03 9.51
C LEU A 241 -1.42 27.22 8.54
N PRO A 242 -0.16 27.57 8.22
CA PRO A 242 0.13 28.63 7.26
C PRO A 242 -0.25 28.20 5.84
N ALA A 243 -0.13 29.13 4.89
CA ALA A 243 -0.26 28.80 3.48
C ALA A 243 0.83 27.81 3.04
N GLU A 244 0.44 26.78 2.30
CA GLU A 244 1.33 25.82 1.69
C GLU A 244 2.13 26.44 0.52
N LEU A 245 3.38 26.01 0.36
CA LEU A 245 4.21 26.33 -0.81
C LEU A 245 3.80 25.50 -2.03
N ASP A 246 3.40 24.26 -1.78
CA ASP A 246 2.96 23.32 -2.79
C ASP A 246 2.04 22.25 -2.19
N ALA A 247 1.18 21.68 -3.01
CA ALA A 247 0.28 20.63 -2.60
C ALA A 247 0.05 19.62 -3.72
N ARG A 248 -0.36 18.42 -3.31
CA ARG A 248 -0.60 17.32 -4.23
C ARG A 248 -1.73 16.44 -3.71
N LEU A 249 -2.64 16.09 -4.62
CA LEU A 249 -3.67 15.09 -4.37
C LEU A 249 -3.30 13.75 -5.04
N HIS A 250 -3.62 12.65 -4.36
CA HIS A 250 -3.58 11.30 -4.91
C HIS A 250 -4.89 10.56 -4.61
N ARG A 251 -5.39 9.85 -5.62
CA ARG A 251 -6.62 9.05 -5.57
C ARG A 251 -6.28 7.56 -5.41
N TRP A 252 -6.42 7.02 -4.21
CA TRP A 252 -6.30 5.58 -3.97
C TRP A 252 -7.65 4.90 -4.26
N ARG A 253 -7.89 4.58 -5.53
CA ARG A 253 -9.09 3.83 -6.00
C ARG A 253 -9.17 2.42 -5.41
N ILE A 254 -8.00 1.84 -5.14
CA ILE A 254 -7.81 0.55 -4.50
C ILE A 254 -6.88 0.84 -3.32
N SER A 255 -7.45 1.21 -2.17
CA SER A 255 -6.66 1.69 -1.02
C SER A 255 -6.31 0.55 -0.05
N GLN A 256 -7.33 -0.04 0.58
CA GLN A 256 -7.16 -1.13 1.54
C GLN A 256 -8.32 -2.10 1.35
N VAL A 257 -8.03 -3.40 1.45
CA VAL A 257 -9.02 -4.48 1.42
C VAL A 257 -10.11 -4.22 2.46
N ALA A 258 -11.35 -4.16 1.98
CA ALA A 258 -12.54 -4.02 2.81
C ALA A 258 -13.20 -5.39 3.05
N VAL A 259 -13.24 -6.22 2.01
CA VAL A 259 -13.67 -7.62 2.09
C VAL A 259 -12.56 -8.46 1.48
N PRO A 260 -11.86 -9.30 2.28
CA PRO A 260 -10.79 -10.15 1.78
C PRO A 260 -11.35 -11.34 0.99
N TYR A 261 -10.45 -12.02 0.29
CA TYR A 261 -10.74 -13.29 -0.36
C TYR A 261 -11.10 -14.34 0.69
N HIS A 262 -12.17 -15.08 0.42
CA HIS A 262 -12.57 -16.24 1.18
C HIS A 262 -12.75 -17.42 0.22
N ASP A 263 -12.08 -18.52 0.51
CA ASP A 263 -12.26 -19.75 -0.25
C ASP A 263 -13.62 -20.36 0.13
N SER A 264 -14.56 -20.37 -0.83
CA SER A 264 -15.89 -20.96 -0.64
C SER A 264 -15.87 -22.47 -0.36
N SER A 265 -14.76 -23.14 -0.64
CA SER A 265 -14.57 -24.58 -0.39
C SER A 265 -13.95 -24.86 0.97
N SER A 266 -13.36 -23.85 1.63
CA SER A 266 -12.79 -24.01 2.97
C SER A 266 -13.88 -24.31 4.00
N ALA A 267 -13.66 -25.34 4.82
CA ALA A 267 -14.57 -25.65 5.91
C ALA A 267 -14.53 -24.53 6.96
N THR A 268 -15.66 -24.28 7.63
CA THR A 268 -15.70 -23.31 8.73
C THR A 268 -14.68 -23.68 9.81
N GLY A 269 -13.63 -22.87 9.96
CA GLY A 269 -12.58 -23.07 10.96
C GLY A 269 -11.18 -23.40 10.40
N GLU A 270 -11.01 -23.53 9.09
CA GLU A 270 -9.66 -23.55 8.49
C GLU A 270 -9.04 -22.15 8.47
N ASP A 271 -7.71 -22.10 8.64
CA ASP A 271 -6.97 -20.85 8.56
C ASP A 271 -7.09 -20.26 7.13
N PRO A 272 -7.35 -18.95 7.00
CA PRO A 272 -7.53 -18.33 5.70
C PRO A 272 -6.25 -18.48 4.86
N SER A 273 -6.41 -18.98 3.63
CA SER A 273 -5.30 -19.07 2.70
C SER A 273 -4.68 -17.70 2.45
N SER A 274 -3.35 -17.62 2.46
CA SER A 274 -2.61 -16.37 2.26
C SER A 274 -2.18 -16.14 0.81
N ALA A 275 -2.31 -17.15 -0.06
CA ALA A 275 -2.05 -17.09 -1.49
C ALA A 275 -2.77 -18.26 -2.17
N LEU A 276 -3.12 -18.15 -3.44
CA LEU A 276 -3.89 -19.16 -4.17
C LEU A 276 -3.10 -19.70 -5.36
N LEU A 277 -2.94 -21.03 -5.42
CA LEU A 277 -2.42 -21.74 -6.59
C LEU A 277 -3.57 -21.94 -7.58
N LEU A 278 -3.53 -21.21 -8.71
CA LEU A 278 -4.53 -21.33 -9.76
C LEU A 278 -4.24 -22.47 -10.74
N SER A 279 -2.96 -22.79 -10.94
CA SER A 279 -2.49 -23.88 -11.81
C SER A 279 -1.24 -24.50 -11.21
N ALA A 280 -1.15 -25.82 -11.22
CA ALA A 280 0.04 -26.55 -10.79
C ALA A 280 1.10 -26.64 -11.91
N ASN A 281 0.68 -26.80 -13.17
CA ASN A 281 1.57 -26.97 -14.33
C ASN A 281 1.01 -26.22 -15.55
N PRO A 282 1.61 -25.11 -16.01
CA PRO A 282 2.68 -24.37 -15.33
C PRO A 282 2.15 -23.68 -14.08
N ARG A 283 3.04 -23.33 -13.13
CA ARG A 283 2.62 -22.71 -11.87
C ARG A 283 2.11 -21.30 -12.08
N ILE A 284 0.86 -21.08 -11.68
CA ILE A 284 0.23 -19.76 -11.67
C ILE A 284 -0.31 -19.50 -10.27
N ILE A 285 0.21 -18.48 -9.59
CA ILE A 285 -0.11 -18.16 -8.20
C ILE A 285 -0.66 -16.74 -8.13
N VAL A 286 -1.66 -16.52 -7.29
CA VAL A 286 -2.14 -15.19 -6.89
C VAL A 286 -1.79 -14.96 -5.44
N ALA A 287 -1.18 -13.83 -5.14
CA ALA A 287 -0.74 -13.45 -3.80
C ALA A 287 -0.98 -11.95 -3.57
N GLY A 288 -0.84 -11.47 -2.34
CA GLY A 288 -0.97 -10.07 -1.99
C GLY A 288 -1.88 -9.84 -0.79
N ASP A 289 -2.24 -8.58 -0.60
CA ASP A 289 -3.01 -8.15 0.56
C ASP A 289 -4.47 -8.62 0.55
N SER A 290 -5.01 -8.98 -0.62
CA SER A 290 -6.39 -9.44 -0.80
C SER A 290 -6.78 -10.61 0.09
N PHE A 291 -5.83 -11.42 0.52
CA PHE A 291 -6.09 -12.64 1.27
C PHE A 291 -6.24 -12.40 2.77
N LEU A 292 -5.32 -11.65 3.36
CA LEU A 292 -5.25 -11.46 4.82
C LEU A 292 -5.56 -10.01 5.25
N GLY A 293 -5.69 -9.08 4.31
CA GLY A 293 -5.91 -7.65 4.53
C GLY A 293 -4.64 -6.80 4.39
N SER A 294 -4.80 -5.48 4.19
CA SER A 294 -3.74 -4.52 3.78
C SER A 294 -2.78 -4.05 4.87
N ALA A 295 -2.28 -4.98 5.71
CA ALA A 295 -1.15 -4.74 6.59
C ALA A 295 0.15 -5.26 5.96
N PHE A 296 1.30 -4.64 6.26
CA PHE A 296 2.58 -5.10 5.71
C PHE A 296 2.92 -6.54 6.17
N ASP A 297 2.62 -6.89 7.42
CA ASP A 297 2.79 -8.26 7.94
C ASP A 297 2.07 -9.30 7.07
N ASN A 298 0.84 -8.98 6.66
CA ASN A 298 0.00 -9.86 5.85
C ASN A 298 0.57 -10.04 4.44
N CYS A 299 1.12 -8.97 3.85
CA CYS A 299 1.80 -9.06 2.56
C CYS A 299 3.03 -9.97 2.62
N ILE A 300 3.81 -9.92 3.71
CA ILE A 300 4.98 -10.81 3.89
C ILE A 300 4.51 -12.26 4.06
N LEU A 301 3.46 -12.51 4.85
CA LEU A 301 2.91 -13.85 5.02
C LEU A 301 2.45 -14.43 3.67
N SER A 302 1.72 -13.63 2.89
CA SER A 302 1.32 -13.99 1.53
C SER A 302 2.52 -14.30 0.62
N ALA A 303 3.55 -13.46 0.66
CA ALA A 303 4.77 -13.66 -0.12
C ALA A 303 5.54 -14.92 0.30
N LYS A 304 5.64 -15.23 1.59
CA LYS A 304 6.26 -16.46 2.11
C LYS A 304 5.52 -17.70 1.60
N VAL A 305 4.17 -17.68 1.62
CA VAL A 305 3.36 -18.79 1.08
C VAL A 305 3.56 -18.93 -0.43
N ALA A 306 3.53 -17.83 -1.19
CA ALA A 306 3.77 -17.87 -2.64
C ALA A 306 5.17 -18.42 -2.97
N ALA A 307 6.20 -18.00 -2.24
CA ALA A 307 7.57 -18.53 -2.41
C ALA A 307 7.65 -20.03 -2.11
N ASN A 308 6.96 -20.50 -1.07
CA ASN A 308 6.90 -21.93 -0.76
C ASN A 308 6.21 -22.74 -1.87
N LEU A 309 5.12 -22.21 -2.45
CA LEU A 309 4.42 -22.85 -3.58
C LEU A 309 5.28 -22.94 -4.84
N LEU A 310 6.19 -21.99 -5.07
CA LEU A 310 7.18 -22.07 -6.15
C LEU A 310 8.26 -23.11 -5.85
N GLN A 311 8.69 -23.23 -4.59
CA GLN A 311 9.75 -24.14 -4.18
C GLN A 311 9.30 -25.59 -4.01
N SER A 312 8.03 -25.84 -3.74
CA SER A 312 7.50 -27.21 -3.65
C SER A 312 7.69 -27.90 -4.99
N ASN A 313 8.52 -28.94 -5.05
CA ASN A 313 8.67 -29.75 -6.26
C ASN A 313 7.32 -30.33 -6.64
N SER A 314 6.88 -30.13 -7.89
CA SER A 314 5.83 -30.94 -8.52
C SER A 314 6.39 -32.35 -8.73
N ALA A 315 6.52 -33.12 -7.64
CA ALA A 315 6.78 -34.54 -7.70
C ALA A 315 5.43 -35.26 -7.80
N LEU A 316 4.88 -35.32 -9.01
CA LEU A 316 3.93 -36.34 -9.46
C LEU A 316 4.23 -36.66 -10.92
#